data_AF-A0A851NYY7-F1
#
_entry.id   AF-A0A851NYY7-F1
#
_cell.length_a   1.000
_cell.length_b   1.000
_cell.length_c   1.000
_cell.angle_alpha   90.00
_cell.angle_beta   90.00
_cell.angle_gamma   90.00
#
_symmetry.space_group_name_H-M   'P 1'
#
loop_
_entity.id
_entity.type
_entity.pdbx_description
1 polymer ?
#
loop_
_entity_poly.entity_id
_entity_poly.type
_entity_poly.pdbx_seq_one_letter_code
_entity_poly.pdbx_strand_id
1 'polypeptide(L)'
;EPGGGPEGAPRRFLMGLSLGGVPSCPPLEGAQRAAHPPAMFAQLAQLQRELGPEKLPLAPTRFCNRPRGLLTAPTFPMLVTLSPAPGGVDTVRPRPIP
;
A
#
# COMPACT_ATOMS: atom_id res chain seq x y z
N GLU A 1 3.80 -20.43 -10.95
CA GLU A 1 2.75 -19.63 -11.61
C GLU A 1 2.62 -18.23 -11.00
N PRO A 2 3.35 -17.22 -11.48
CA PRO A 2 3.05 -15.85 -11.11
C PRO A 2 1.83 -15.40 -11.95
N GLY A 3 0.68 -15.26 -11.28
CA GLY A 3 -0.57 -14.86 -11.90
C GLY A 3 -0.45 -13.53 -12.63
N GLY A 4 -0.67 -13.55 -13.95
CA GLY A 4 -0.71 -12.39 -14.84
C GLY A 4 -1.97 -11.54 -14.64
N GLY A 5 -2.16 -11.02 -13.42
CA GLY A 5 -3.13 -9.97 -13.15
C GLY A 5 -2.52 -8.58 -13.41
N PRO A 6 -3.35 -7.54 -13.61
CA PRO A 6 -2.88 -6.17 -13.83
C PRO A 6 -2.04 -5.60 -12.68
N GLU A 7 -2.04 -6.24 -11.50
CA GLU A 7 -1.17 -5.87 -10.36
C GLU A 7 0.32 -6.09 -10.62
N GLY A 8 0.70 -6.98 -11.56
CA GLY A 8 2.08 -7.15 -12.00
C GLY A 8 2.47 -6.30 -13.20
N ALA A 9 1.53 -5.54 -13.78
CA ALA A 9 1.78 -4.78 -15.00
C ALA A 9 2.60 -3.52 -14.70
N PRO A 10 3.65 -3.21 -15.50
CA PRO A 10 4.44 -2.01 -15.30
C PRO A 10 3.55 -0.77 -15.44
N ARG A 11 3.69 0.20 -14.53
CA ARG A 11 2.84 1.42 -14.46
C ARG A 11 2.66 2.15 -15.80
N ARG A 12 3.70 2.15 -16.64
CA ARG A 12 3.66 2.74 -17.99
C ARG A 12 2.67 2.04 -18.91
N PHE A 13 2.54 0.72 -18.79
CA PHE A 13 1.57 -0.08 -19.55
C PHE A 13 0.14 0.25 -19.12
N LEU A 14 -0.14 0.26 -17.81
CA LEU A 14 -1.45 0.67 -17.30
C LEU A 14 -1.82 2.10 -17.72
N MET A 15 -0.85 3.01 -17.74
CA MET A 15 -1.06 4.39 -18.21
C MET A 15 -1.37 4.45 -19.71
N GLY A 16 -0.68 3.65 -20.52
CA GLY A 16 -0.98 3.52 -21.96
C GLY A 16 -2.39 3.00 -22.23
N LEU A 17 -2.84 2.00 -21.46
CA LEU A 17 -4.21 1.50 -21.55
C LEU A 17 -5.26 2.56 -21.16
N SER A 18 -4.97 3.36 -20.14
CA SER A 18 -5.86 4.46 -19.72
C SER A 18 -5.96 5.54 -20.79
N LEU A 19 -4.83 5.93 -21.39
CA LEU A 19 -4.79 6.91 -22.48
C LEU A 19 -5.50 6.40 -23.73
N GLY A 20 -5.45 5.09 -23.98
CA GLY A 20 -6.16 4.44 -25.08
C GLY A 20 -7.66 4.21 -24.85
N GLY A 21 -8.19 4.57 -23.68
CA GLY A 21 -9.62 4.40 -23.36
C GLY A 21 -10.05 2.93 -23.25
N VAL A 22 -9.11 2.01 -22.97
CA VAL A 22 -9.41 0.57 -22.91
C VAL A 22 -10.23 0.26 -21.67
N PRO A 23 -11.44 -0.33 -21.80
CA PRO A 23 -12.21 -0.77 -20.64
C PRO A 23 -11.51 -1.94 -19.93
N SER A 24 -11.51 -1.93 -18.60
CA SER A 24 -10.94 -3.00 -17.78
C SER A 24 -11.77 -3.27 -16.52
N CYS A 25 -11.65 -4.48 -15.98
CA CYS A 25 -12.19 -4.83 -14.67
C CYS A 25 -11.05 -5.41 -13.79
N PRO A 26 -10.69 -4.77 -12.66
CA PRO A 26 -11.20 -3.47 -12.18
C PRO A 26 -10.82 -2.31 -13.12
N PRO A 27 -11.45 -1.12 -12.99
CA PRO A 27 -11.09 0.05 -13.78
C PRO A 27 -9.60 0.36 -13.68
N LEU A 28 -8.97 0.80 -14.77
CA LEU A 28 -7.53 1.05 -14.84
C LEU A 28 -7.05 2.05 -13.78
N GLU A 29 -7.87 3.05 -13.44
CA GLU A 29 -7.58 3.99 -12.35
C GLU A 29 -7.48 3.28 -10.99
N GLY A 30 -8.38 2.33 -10.74
CA GLY A 30 -8.36 1.49 -9.54
C GLY A 30 -7.11 0.60 -9.50
N ALA A 31 -6.79 -0.05 -10.62
CA ALA A 31 -5.59 -0.88 -10.73
C ALA A 31 -4.30 -0.07 -10.50
N GLN A 32 -4.22 1.14 -11.05
CA GLN A 32 -3.08 2.04 -10.85
C GLN A 32 -2.93 2.49 -9.39
N ARG A 33 -4.04 2.76 -8.70
CA ARG A 33 -4.02 3.12 -7.26
C ARG A 33 -3.64 1.93 -6.38
N ALA A 34 -4.15 0.75 -6.69
CA ALA A 34 -3.85 -0.49 -5.95
C ALA A 34 -2.36 -0.84 -6.00
N ALA A 35 -1.69 -0.57 -7.12
CA ALA A 35 -0.25 -0.76 -7.27
C ALA A 35 0.62 0.13 -6.36
N HIS A 36 0.04 1.11 -5.65
CA HIS A 36 0.74 1.94 -4.66
C HIS A 36 0.14 1.73 -3.25
N PRO A 37 0.71 0.82 -2.43
CA PRO A 37 0.15 0.46 -1.13
C PRO A 37 -0.18 1.64 -0.21
N PRO A 38 0.64 2.72 -0.13
CA PRO A 38 0.28 3.89 0.67
C PRO A 38 -0.99 4.61 0.22
N ALA A 39 -1.27 4.62 -1.10
CA ALA A 39 -2.47 5.25 -1.63
C ALA A 39 -3.71 4.42 -1.31
N MET A 40 -3.62 3.09 -1.40
CA MET A 40 -4.68 2.18 -0.99
C MET A 40 -4.99 2.31 0.51
N PHE A 41 -3.96 2.32 1.37
CA PHE A 41 -4.14 2.48 2.81
C PHE A 41 -4.74 3.84 3.19
N ALA A 42 -4.46 4.91 2.44
CA ALA A 42 -5.11 6.21 2.66
C ALA A 42 -6.62 6.14 2.45
N GLN A 43 -7.09 5.39 1.44
CA GLN A 43 -8.52 5.19 1.20
C GLN A 43 -9.16 4.36 2.32
N LEU A 44 -8.48 3.30 2.79
CA LEU A 44 -8.95 2.52 3.93
C LEU A 44 -9.05 3.38 5.20
N ALA A 45 -8.04 4.21 5.47
CA ALA A 45 -8.05 5.12 6.61
C ALA A 45 -9.21 6.13 6.53
N GLN A 46 -9.56 6.61 5.34
CA GLN A 46 -10.76 7.45 5.13
C GLN A 46 -12.03 6.66 5.46
N LEU A 47 -12.17 5.45 4.93
CA LEU A 47 -13.34 4.59 5.21
C LEU A 47 -13.48 4.25 6.70
N GLN A 48 -12.37 4.02 7.41
CA GLN A 48 -12.40 3.78 8.85
C GLN A 48 -12.91 5.02 9.62
N ARG A 49 -12.56 6.23 9.17
CA ARG A 49 -13.06 7.46 9.79
C ARG A 49 -14.56 7.65 9.59
N GLU A 50 -15.09 7.17 8.47
CA GLU A 50 -16.52 7.25 8.15
C GLU A 50 -17.33 6.15 8.86
N LEU A 51 -16.84 4.91 8.86
CA LEU A 51 -17.54 3.74 9.40
C LEU A 51 -17.32 3.54 10.91
N GLY A 52 -16.25 4.12 11.44
CA GLY A 52 -15.78 3.93 12.80
C GLY A 52 -14.88 2.70 12.96
N PRO A 53 -13.98 2.72 13.97
CA PRO A 53 -13.02 1.64 14.21
C PRO A 53 -13.68 0.31 14.61
N GLU A 54 -14.89 0.36 15.17
CA GLU A 54 -15.67 -0.84 15.53
C GLU A 54 -16.07 -1.67 14.29
N LYS A 55 -16.37 -0.99 13.17
CA LYS A 55 -16.80 -1.65 11.93
C LYS A 55 -15.65 -1.95 10.99
N LEU A 56 -14.60 -1.11 11.03
CA LEU A 56 -13.40 -1.28 10.23
C LEU A 56 -12.15 -1.08 11.10
N PRO A 57 -11.72 -2.13 11.84
CA PRO A 57 -10.56 -2.04 12.72
C PRO A 57 -9.26 -2.13 11.92
N LEU A 58 -8.78 -0.99 11.41
CA LEU A 58 -7.45 -0.88 10.83
C LEU A 58 -6.39 -0.75 11.92
N ALA A 59 -5.28 -1.48 11.74
CA ALA A 59 -4.10 -1.32 12.56
C ALA A 59 -3.52 0.10 12.40
N PRO A 60 -2.98 0.70 13.47
CA PRO A 60 -2.31 1.99 13.40
C PRO A 60 -1.03 1.86 12.56
N THR A 61 -1.10 2.27 11.29
CA THR A 61 0.03 2.27 10.36
C THR A 61 0.44 3.69 10.02
N ARG A 62 1.73 3.90 9.78
CA ARG A 62 2.28 5.19 9.37
C ARG A 62 3.14 5.01 8.13
N PHE A 63 2.78 5.72 7.08
CA PHE A 63 3.59 5.77 5.87
C PHE A 63 4.71 6.82 6.03
N CYS A 64 5.95 6.43 5.69
CA CYS A 64 7.11 7.30 5.77
C CYS A 64 7.79 7.38 4.40
N ASN A 65 7.75 8.56 3.77
CA ASN A 65 8.45 8.83 2.50
C ASN A 65 9.98 8.87 2.63
N ARG A 66 10.51 9.00 3.85
CA ARG A 66 11.95 9.03 4.13
C ARG A 66 12.28 8.20 5.37
N PRO A 67 13.48 7.57 5.42
CA PRO A 67 13.91 6.76 6.56
C PRO A 67 13.90 7.55 7.88
N ARG A 68 14.21 8.85 7.85
CA ARG A 68 14.20 9.71 9.05
C ARG A 68 12.83 9.78 9.74
N GLY A 69 11.73 9.58 9.01
CA GLY A 69 10.39 9.54 9.59
C GLY A 69 10.17 8.36 10.54
N LEU A 70 10.88 7.24 10.30
CA LEU A 70 10.79 6.02 11.12
C LEU A 70 11.45 6.19 12.50
N LEU A 71 12.39 7.13 12.66
CA LEU A 71 13.10 7.37 13.93
C LEU A 71 12.18 7.92 15.03
N THR A 72 11.02 8.47 14.64
CA THR A 72 10.01 9.03 15.56
C THR A 72 8.87 8.05 15.83
N ALA A 73 9.09 6.75 15.64
CA ALA A 73 8.06 5.74 15.85
C ALA A 73 7.57 5.79 17.31
N PRO A 74 6.25 5.85 17.55
CA PRO A 74 5.71 6.08 18.89
C PRO A 74 5.79 4.86 19.81
N THR A 75 6.01 3.65 19.27
CA THR A 75 5.94 2.41 20.06
C THR A 75 6.75 1.27 19.42
N PHE A 76 7.53 0.56 20.23
CA PHE A 76 8.23 -0.67 19.85
C PHE A 76 7.65 -1.88 20.59
N PRO A 77 7.65 -3.09 19.97
CA PRO A 77 8.11 -3.41 18.62
C PRO A 77 7.08 -3.07 17.54
N MET A 78 7.53 -2.57 16.39
CA MET A 78 6.66 -2.24 15.24
C MET A 78 6.89 -3.18 14.04
N LEU A 79 6.00 -3.17 13.06
CA LEU A 79 6.20 -3.84 11.78
C LEU A 79 6.57 -2.79 10.73
N VAL A 80 7.69 -2.98 10.03
CA VAL A 80 8.11 -2.10 8.94
C VAL A 80 8.02 -2.88 7.64
N THR A 81 7.18 -2.42 6.72
CA THR A 81 7.11 -2.90 5.34
C THR A 81 7.80 -1.88 4.44
N LEU A 82 8.76 -2.33 3.63
CA LEU A 82 9.34 -1.51 2.58
C LEU A 82 8.46 -1.63 1.32
N SER A 83 8.62 -0.73 0.36
CA SER A 83 7.90 -0.79 -0.91
C SER A 83 8.77 -0.15 -1.99
N PRO A 84 8.87 -0.74 -3.20
CA PRO A 84 8.07 -1.87 -3.70
C PRO A 84 8.56 -3.24 -3.18
N ALA A 85 7.63 -4.00 -2.62
CA ALA A 85 7.85 -5.32 -2.04
C ALA A 85 7.37 -6.42 -2.99
N PRO A 86 8.24 -7.08 -3.78
CA PRO A 86 7.82 -8.31 -4.43
C PRO A 86 7.56 -9.38 -3.36
N GLY A 87 6.31 -9.83 -3.21
CA GLY A 87 5.95 -11.03 -2.45
C GLY A 87 6.10 -10.97 -0.91
N GLY A 88 6.21 -9.78 -0.30
CA GLY A 88 6.25 -9.62 1.16
C GLY A 88 7.62 -9.87 1.82
N VAL A 89 8.69 -9.97 1.03
CA VAL A 89 10.04 -10.37 1.47
C VAL A 89 10.83 -9.26 2.19
N ASP A 90 10.25 -8.06 2.36
CA ASP A 90 10.89 -6.87 2.92
C ASP A 90 10.23 -6.36 4.21
N THR A 91 9.49 -7.24 4.88
CA THR A 91 8.88 -6.96 6.18
C THR A 91 9.86 -7.26 7.31
N VAL A 92 10.25 -6.24 8.08
CA VAL A 92 11.18 -6.35 9.21
C VAL A 92 10.47 -5.95 10.51
N ARG A 93 10.72 -6.70 11.58
CA ARG A 93 10.28 -6.36 12.95
C ARG A 93 11.48 -5.79 13.72
N PRO A 94 11.59 -4.47 13.92
CA PRO A 94 12.69 -3.90 14.68
C PRO A 94 12.59 -4.32 16.15
N ARG A 95 13.73 -4.70 16.75
CA ARG A 95 13.83 -4.90 18.19
C ARG A 95 14.10 -3.56 18.89
N PRO A 96 13.59 -3.37 20.12
CA PRO A 96 13.97 -2.21 20.93
C PRO A 96 15.49 -2.20 21.13
N ILE A 97 16.09 -1.02 21.01
CA ILE A 97 17.51 -0.78 21.30
C ILE A 97 17.64 -0.78 22.83
N PRO A 98 18.55 -1.56 23.43
CA PRO A 98 18.77 -1.58 24.87
C PRO A 98 19.30 -0.25 25.41
#